data_AF-A0A9E0SER9-F1
#
_entry.id   AF-A0A9E0SER9-F1
#
_cell.length_a   1.000
_cell.length_b   1.000
_cell.length_c   1.000
_cell.angle_alpha   90.00
_cell.angle_beta   90.00
_cell.angle_gamma   90.00
#
_symmetry.space_group_name_H-M   'P 1'
#
loop_
_entity.id
_entity.type
_entity.pdbx_description
1 polymer ?
#
loop_
_entity_poly.entity_id
_entity_poly.type
_entity_poly.pdbx_seq_one_letter_code
_entity_poly.pdbx_strand_id
1 'polypeptide(L)'
;VDANEQLARRFSARFALSPFDGATTEDFTEFRGILKLLQEYLPVPFETPIYEANMARRMLIASHGLLDYVRKILEGAISVAANLGLKEVDLDVLAAGFRDRVWREVPDRLNPFHPESYLRSLDRSGEVFYLHTRHDPVGSALARRISLNAVKVAK
;
A
#
# COMPACT_ATOMS: atom_id res chain seq x y z
N VAL A 1 15.80 3.45 -12.72
CA VAL A 1 16.53 4.71 -13.01
C VAL A 1 18.03 4.50 -13.02
N ASP A 2 18.55 3.48 -12.32
CA ASP A 2 19.99 3.19 -12.22
C ASP A 2 20.63 2.58 -13.48
N ALA A 3 19.88 2.42 -14.56
CA ALA A 3 20.38 1.91 -15.84
C ALA A 3 20.98 3.00 -16.74
N ASN A 4 20.79 4.29 -16.43
CA ASN A 4 21.28 5.40 -17.25
C ASN A 4 21.84 6.53 -16.38
N GLU A 5 23.14 6.76 -16.50
CA GLU A 5 23.89 7.77 -15.74
C GLU A 5 23.35 9.20 -15.95
N GLN A 6 22.87 9.53 -17.15
CA GLN A 6 22.30 10.84 -17.46
C GLN A 6 20.97 11.09 -16.75
N LEU A 7 20.18 10.03 -16.55
CA LEU A 7 18.95 10.10 -15.76
C LEU A 7 19.26 10.09 -14.26
N ALA A 8 20.23 9.28 -13.82
CA ALA A 8 20.63 9.23 -12.42
C ALA A 8 21.11 10.60 -11.89
N ARG A 9 21.86 11.36 -12.70
CA ARG A 9 22.31 12.72 -12.34
C ARG A 9 21.15 13.73 -12.18
N ARG A 10 20.04 13.54 -12.90
CA ARG A 10 18.84 14.38 -12.79
C ARG A 10 17.96 14.04 -11.58
N PHE A 11 18.15 12.87 -10.98
CA PHE A 11 17.50 12.42 -9.75
C PHE A 11 18.55 12.20 -8.63
N SER A 12 19.48 13.15 -8.50
CA SER A 12 20.62 13.06 -7.57
C SER A 12 20.21 13.22 -6.10
N ALA A 13 19.15 13.99 -5.82
CA ALA A 13 18.52 14.04 -4.49
C ALA A 13 17.34 13.06 -4.44
N ARG A 14 17.54 11.90 -3.79
CA ARG A 14 16.48 10.92 -3.53
C ARG A 14 16.11 10.99 -2.05
N PHE A 15 14.89 11.39 -1.75
CA PHE A 15 14.31 11.21 -0.42
C PHE A 15 13.52 9.91 -0.44
N ALA A 16 14.07 8.87 0.18
CA ALA A 16 13.35 7.63 0.36
C ALA A 16 12.41 7.78 1.57
N LEU A 17 11.10 7.62 1.33
CA LEU A 17 10.14 7.43 2.39
C LEU A 17 9.98 5.93 2.59
N SER A 18 10.37 5.45 3.77
CA SER A 18 10.15 4.06 4.15
C SER A 18 8.67 3.81 4.41
N PRO A 19 8.17 2.58 4.18
CA PRO A 19 6.84 2.21 4.64
C PRO A 19 6.75 2.32 6.17
N PHE A 20 5.60 2.74 6.67
CA PHE A 20 5.28 2.65 8.10
C PHE A 20 5.13 1.18 8.50
N ASP A 21 5.72 0.76 9.60
CA ASP A 21 5.58 -0.62 10.09
C ASP A 21 4.75 -0.71 11.39
N GLY A 22 4.49 0.43 12.03
CA GLY A 22 3.76 0.52 13.29
C GLY A 22 4.45 -0.22 14.44
N ALA A 23 5.76 -0.51 14.32
CA ALA A 23 6.51 -1.26 15.31
C ALA A 23 6.77 -0.45 16.59
N THR A 24 6.83 0.88 16.46
CA THR A 24 6.98 1.80 17.59
C THR A 24 5.72 2.65 17.80
N THR A 25 5.54 3.15 19.03
CA THR A 25 4.44 4.05 19.36
C THR A 25 4.55 5.35 18.55
N GLU A 26 5.77 5.82 18.34
CA GLU A 26 6.09 7.03 17.58
C GLU A 26 5.72 6.87 16.11
N ASP A 27 6.14 5.78 15.46
CA ASP A 27 5.83 5.49 14.05
C ASP A 27 4.31 5.36 13.84
N PHE A 28 3.65 4.63 14.73
CA PHE A 28 2.19 4.49 14.67
C PHE A 28 1.45 5.81 14.93
N THR A 29 1.99 6.68 15.79
CA THR A 29 1.43 8.01 16.03
C THR A 29 1.58 8.91 14.81
N GLU A 30 2.74 8.88 14.16
CA GLU A 30 2.98 9.61 12.91
C GLU A 30 2.04 9.14 11.79
N PHE A 31 1.92 7.83 11.60
CA PHE A 31 1.00 7.25 10.62
C PHE A 31 -0.44 7.71 10.86
N ARG A 32 -0.92 7.70 12.11
CA ARG A 32 -2.25 8.22 12.48
C ARG A 32 -2.40 9.71 12.22
N GLY A 33 -1.35 10.50 12.43
CA GLY A 33 -1.32 11.92 12.09
C GLY A 33 -1.53 12.16 10.60
N ILE A 34 -0.88 11.38 9.75
CA ILE A 34 -1.06 11.43 8.29
C ILE A 34 -2.48 11.05 7.91
N LEU A 35 -3.01 9.96 8.48
CA LEU A 35 -4.40 9.53 8.22
C LEU A 35 -5.41 10.62 8.60
N LYS A 36 -5.19 11.31 9.72
CA LYS A 36 -6.03 12.44 10.13
C LYS A 36 -6.00 13.57 9.10
N LEU A 37 -4.80 14.00 8.70
CA LEU A 37 -4.63 15.06 7.71
C LEU A 37 -5.30 14.69 6.39
N LEU A 38 -5.11 13.45 5.91
CA LEU A 38 -5.74 12.98 4.67
C LEU A 38 -7.28 12.99 4.78
N GLN A 39 -7.85 12.53 5.89
CA GLN A 39 -9.29 12.50 6.10
C GLN A 39 -9.91 13.90 6.06
N GLU A 40 -9.22 14.93 6.58
CA GLU A 40 -9.71 16.32 6.57
C GLU A 40 -9.94 16.89 5.16
N TYR A 41 -9.30 16.32 4.13
CA TYR A 41 -9.51 16.72 2.73
C TYR A 41 -10.56 15.90 1.99
N LEU A 42 -11.15 14.87 2.61
CA LEU A 42 -12.10 14.00 1.93
C LEU A 42 -13.52 14.59 1.95
N PRO A 43 -14.28 14.46 0.85
CA PRO A 43 -15.59 15.11 0.70
C PRO A 43 -16.73 14.37 1.42
N VAL A 44 -16.48 13.17 1.93
CA VAL A 44 -17.49 12.31 2.59
C VAL A 44 -16.98 11.96 3.99
N PRO A 45 -17.81 12.12 5.04
CA PRO A 45 -17.43 11.73 6.40
C PRO A 45 -17.27 10.21 6.52
N PHE A 46 -16.58 9.79 7.58
CA PHE A 46 -16.36 8.39 7.91
C PHE A 46 -17.07 8.07 9.22
N GLU A 47 -17.79 6.95 9.28
CA GLU A 47 -18.51 6.48 10.49
C GLU A 47 -17.54 6.37 11.68
N THR A 48 -16.39 5.74 11.43
CA THR A 48 -15.26 5.72 12.35
C THR A 48 -14.08 6.47 11.71
N PRO A 49 -13.47 7.46 12.38
CA PRO A 49 -12.31 8.15 11.83
C PRO A 49 -11.18 7.19 11.46
N ILE A 50 -10.56 7.37 10.29
CA ILE A 50 -9.53 6.45 9.80
C ILE A 50 -8.25 6.47 10.64
N TYR A 51 -8.06 7.53 11.44
CA TYR A 51 -6.97 7.69 12.40
C TYR A 51 -7.32 7.19 13.82
N GLU A 52 -8.50 6.63 14.05
CA GLU A 52 -8.81 5.87 15.27
C GLU A 52 -7.85 4.67 15.37
N ALA A 53 -7.46 4.23 16.57
CA ALA A 53 -6.38 3.26 16.74
C ALA A 53 -6.62 1.91 16.04
N ASN A 54 -7.83 1.35 16.12
CA ASN A 54 -8.17 0.10 15.43
C ASN A 54 -8.32 0.31 13.93
N MET A 55 -8.95 1.40 13.51
CA MET A 55 -9.08 1.72 12.08
C MET A 55 -7.72 1.99 11.43
N ALA A 56 -6.83 2.70 12.12
CA ALA A 56 -5.47 2.95 11.65
C ALA A 56 -4.66 1.66 11.53
N ARG A 57 -4.85 0.67 12.43
CA ARG A 57 -4.26 -0.66 12.26
C ARG A 57 -4.76 -1.35 11.00
N ARG A 58 -6.06 -1.28 10.70
CA ARG A 58 -6.65 -1.81 9.45
C ARG A 58 -6.05 -1.12 8.22
N MET A 59 -5.94 0.21 8.26
CA MET A 59 -5.29 1.00 7.20
C MET A 59 -3.81 0.62 7.02
N LEU A 60 -3.07 0.40 8.11
CA LEU A 60 -1.66 0.00 8.07
C LEU A 60 -1.50 -1.35 7.37
N ILE A 61 -2.31 -2.33 7.77
CA ILE A 61 -2.33 -3.67 7.14
C ILE A 61 -2.75 -3.59 5.67
N ALA A 62 -3.82 -2.83 5.37
CA ALA A 62 -4.35 -2.66 4.02
C ALA A 62 -3.41 -1.90 3.08
N SER A 63 -2.45 -1.15 3.62
CA SER A 63 -1.50 -0.37 2.83
C SER A 63 -0.09 -0.92 2.84
N HIS A 64 0.21 -1.88 3.71
CA HIS A 64 1.59 -2.30 4.00
C HIS A 64 2.48 -1.11 4.37
N GLY A 65 1.92 -0.10 5.05
CA GLY A 65 2.64 1.13 5.40
C GLY A 65 2.93 2.08 4.25
N LEU A 66 2.53 1.74 3.02
CA LEU A 66 2.82 2.53 1.83
C LEU A 66 1.71 3.56 1.60
N LEU A 67 2.08 4.85 1.59
CA LEU A 67 1.13 5.94 1.36
C LEU A 67 0.41 5.86 0.00
N ASP A 68 1.02 5.26 -1.02
CA ASP A 68 0.36 5.01 -2.31
C ASP A 68 -0.87 4.10 -2.16
N TYR A 69 -0.77 3.06 -1.33
CA TYR A 69 -1.90 2.18 -1.06
C TYR A 69 -2.93 2.82 -0.12
N VAL A 70 -2.51 3.65 0.84
CA VAL A 70 -3.45 4.49 1.61
C VAL A 70 -4.30 5.33 0.66
N ARG A 71 -3.67 6.05 -0.29
CA ARG A 71 -4.36 6.84 -1.31
C ARG A 71 -5.33 5.98 -2.13
N LYS A 72 -4.89 4.82 -2.63
CA LYS A 72 -5.75 3.91 -3.41
C LYS A 72 -6.99 3.45 -2.66
N ILE A 73 -6.86 3.14 -1.37
CA ILE A 73 -7.98 2.73 -0.52
C ILE A 73 -8.99 3.87 -0.40
N LEU A 74 -8.50 5.08 -0.08
CA LEU A 74 -9.36 6.26 0.07
C LEU A 74 -10.06 6.62 -1.25
N GLU A 75 -9.35 6.62 -2.37
CA GLU A 75 -9.96 6.83 -3.69
C GLU A 75 -11.02 5.78 -4.02
N GLY A 76 -10.76 4.51 -3.71
CA GLY A 76 -11.72 3.42 -3.90
C GLY A 76 -12.96 3.62 -3.05
N ALA A 77 -12.81 3.89 -1.76
CA ALA A 77 -13.92 4.09 -0.83
C ALA A 77 -14.78 5.30 -1.22
N ILE A 78 -14.15 6.44 -1.55
CA ILE A 78 -14.87 7.64 -2.01
C ILE A 78 -15.57 7.38 -3.35
N SER A 79 -14.95 6.65 -4.27
CA SER A 79 -15.59 6.27 -5.54
C SER A 79 -16.82 5.39 -5.30
N VAL A 80 -16.72 4.40 -4.41
CA VAL A 80 -17.85 3.54 -4.03
C VAL A 80 -18.97 4.35 -3.40
N ALA A 81 -18.66 5.20 -2.41
CA ALA A 81 -19.64 6.05 -1.75
C ALA A 81 -20.35 6.98 -2.74
N ALA A 82 -19.59 7.63 -3.63
CA ALA A 82 -20.14 8.52 -4.65
C ALA A 82 -21.05 7.77 -5.65
N ASN A 83 -20.62 6.61 -6.14
CA ASN A 83 -21.39 5.81 -7.10
C ASN A 83 -22.70 5.27 -6.51
N LEU A 84 -22.72 4.99 -5.20
CA LEU A 84 -23.88 4.47 -4.49
C LEU A 84 -24.72 5.57 -3.81
N GLY A 85 -24.30 6.85 -3.90
CA GLY A 85 -24.98 7.97 -3.26
C GLY A 85 -24.95 7.91 -1.73
N LEU A 86 -23.95 7.25 -1.15
CA LEU A 86 -23.79 7.12 0.30
C LEU A 86 -23.27 8.44 0.88
N LYS A 87 -23.78 8.78 2.07
CA LYS A 87 -23.43 10.02 2.78
C LYS A 87 -22.29 9.84 3.77
N GLU A 88 -21.84 8.61 3.98
CA GLU A 88 -20.85 8.23 4.96
C GLU A 88 -20.08 7.01 4.46
N VAL A 89 -18.80 6.91 4.86
CA VAL A 89 -17.93 5.77 4.58
C VAL A 89 -17.81 4.91 5.84
N ASP A 90 -18.30 3.68 5.76
CA ASP A 90 -18.20 2.65 6.79
C ASP A 90 -17.16 1.57 6.40
N LEU A 91 -17.11 0.49 7.18
CA LEU A 91 -16.23 -0.65 6.90
C LEU A 91 -16.56 -1.38 5.59
N ASP A 92 -17.84 -1.48 5.21
CA ASP A 92 -18.25 -2.17 3.98
C ASP A 92 -17.84 -1.37 2.74
N VAL A 93 -17.98 -0.04 2.79
CA VAL A 93 -17.50 0.88 1.75
C VAL A 93 -15.98 0.82 1.63
N LEU A 94 -15.25 0.80 2.74
CA LEU A 94 -13.78 0.60 2.74
C LEU A 94 -13.38 -0.76 2.18
N ALA A 95 -14.10 -1.82 2.54
CA ALA A 95 -13.86 -3.17 2.03
C ALA A 95 -14.10 -3.26 0.52
N ALA A 96 -15.14 -2.59 0.01
CA ALA A 96 -15.42 -2.47 -1.41
C ALA A 96 -14.35 -1.63 -2.12
N GLY A 97 -13.92 -0.50 -1.55
CA GLY A 97 -12.85 0.34 -2.09
C GLY A 97 -11.50 -0.39 -2.18
N PHE A 98 -11.17 -1.21 -1.18
CA PHE A 98 -9.99 -2.07 -1.20
C PHE A 98 -10.05 -3.11 -2.32
N ARG A 99 -11.22 -3.73 -2.56
CA ARG A 99 -11.43 -4.62 -3.70
C ARG A 99 -11.27 -3.89 -5.04
N ASP A 100 -11.82 -2.68 -5.15
CA ASP A 100 -11.77 -1.92 -6.39
C ASP A 100 -10.33 -1.55 -6.80
N ARG A 101 -9.53 -1.06 -5.85
CA ARG A 101 -8.23 -0.40 -6.15
C ARG A 101 -6.98 -1.17 -5.73
N VAL A 102 -7.08 -2.15 -4.84
CA VAL A 102 -5.92 -2.83 -4.26
C VAL A 102 -5.90 -4.31 -4.62
N TRP A 103 -6.95 -5.06 -4.27
CA TRP A 103 -7.00 -6.49 -4.49
C TRP A 103 -8.43 -6.97 -4.76
N ARG A 104 -8.80 -7.04 -6.04
CA ARG A 104 -10.16 -7.37 -6.51
C ARG A 104 -10.72 -8.67 -5.94
N GLU A 105 -9.94 -9.73 -6.02
CA GLU A 105 -10.36 -11.08 -5.62
C GLU A 105 -9.93 -11.42 -4.18
N VAL A 106 -9.76 -10.41 -3.31
CA VAL A 106 -9.38 -10.67 -1.91
C VAL A 106 -10.48 -11.47 -1.20
N PRO A 107 -10.14 -12.59 -0.54
CA PRO A 107 -11.08 -13.28 0.34
C PRO A 107 -11.48 -12.41 1.52
N ASP A 108 -12.73 -12.52 1.99
CA ASP A 108 -13.25 -11.69 3.08
C ASP A 108 -12.37 -11.70 4.33
N ARG A 109 -11.88 -12.88 4.73
CA ARG A 109 -10.98 -13.03 5.88
C ARG A 109 -9.60 -12.38 5.72
N LEU A 110 -9.23 -11.98 4.50
CA LEU A 110 -8.00 -11.25 4.19
C LEU A 110 -8.24 -9.77 3.88
N ASN A 111 -9.48 -9.34 3.67
CA ASN A 111 -9.79 -7.93 3.50
C ASN A 111 -9.68 -7.23 4.88
N PRO A 112 -8.80 -6.24 5.07
CA PRO A 112 -8.59 -5.64 6.39
C PRO A 112 -9.78 -4.85 6.92
N PHE A 113 -10.75 -4.52 6.07
CA PHE A 113 -11.97 -3.81 6.45
C PHE A 113 -13.17 -4.74 6.66
N HIS A 114 -13.03 -6.03 6.34
CA HIS A 114 -14.07 -6.98 6.67
C HIS A 114 -14.13 -7.23 8.20
N PRO A 115 -15.32 -7.43 8.79
CA PRO A 115 -15.45 -7.72 10.22
C PRO A 115 -14.70 -8.99 10.65
N GLU A 116 -14.73 -10.04 9.83
CA GLU A 116 -14.03 -11.32 10.09
C GLU A 116 -12.57 -11.36 9.61
N SER A 117 -11.97 -10.20 9.36
CA SER A 117 -10.57 -10.15 8.92
C SER A 117 -9.63 -10.76 9.94
N TYR A 118 -8.63 -11.52 9.48
CA TYR A 118 -7.56 -12.01 10.35
C TYR A 118 -6.64 -10.90 10.86
N LEU A 119 -6.71 -9.70 10.27
CA LEU A 119 -5.90 -8.53 10.66
C LEU A 119 -4.40 -8.87 10.77
N ARG A 120 -3.88 -9.59 9.76
CA ARG A 120 -2.47 -9.90 9.60
C ARG A 120 -1.90 -9.25 8.34
N SER A 121 -0.58 -9.16 8.24
CA SER A 121 0.11 -8.78 7.02
C SER A 121 -0.35 -9.62 5.82
N LEU A 122 -0.52 -8.95 4.67
CA LEU A 122 -0.96 -9.55 3.39
C LEU A 122 0.23 -9.75 2.43
N ASP A 123 1.29 -10.35 2.94
CA ASP A 123 2.61 -10.45 2.34
C ASP A 123 3.06 -11.89 2.04
N ARG A 124 2.16 -12.88 2.14
CA ARG A 124 2.46 -14.28 1.78
C ARG A 124 2.37 -14.50 0.28
N SER A 125 2.91 -15.62 -0.18
CA SER A 125 2.86 -15.97 -1.61
C SER A 125 1.41 -15.96 -2.13
N GLY A 126 1.17 -15.22 -3.22
CA GLY A 126 -0.15 -15.02 -3.80
C GLY A 126 -0.94 -13.84 -3.22
N GLU A 127 -0.42 -13.15 -2.22
CA GLU A 127 -1.06 -11.97 -1.60
C GLU A 127 -0.52 -10.65 -2.18
N VAL A 128 -1.32 -9.60 -2.04
CA VAL A 128 -1.11 -8.32 -2.73
C VAL A 128 0.24 -7.64 -2.41
N PHE A 129 0.81 -7.84 -1.21
CA PHE A 129 2.07 -7.21 -0.82
C PHE A 129 3.28 -8.14 -0.90
N TYR A 130 3.14 -9.36 -1.40
CA TYR A 130 4.24 -10.32 -1.49
C TYR A 130 5.45 -9.79 -2.29
N LEU A 131 5.23 -8.95 -3.31
CA LEU A 131 6.33 -8.38 -4.08
C LEU A 131 7.08 -7.25 -3.34
N HIS A 132 6.48 -6.65 -2.31
CA HIS A 132 7.12 -5.62 -1.49
C HIS A 132 8.03 -6.20 -0.42
N THR A 133 7.82 -7.46 -0.03
CA THR A 133 8.71 -8.19 0.89
C THR A 133 9.88 -8.87 0.18
N ARG A 134 9.83 -8.94 -1.16
CA ARG A 134 10.99 -9.34 -1.94
C ARG A 134 12.01 -8.21 -1.93
N HIS A 135 12.97 -8.28 -1.02
CA HIS A 135 14.29 -7.73 -1.32
C HIS A 135 14.72 -8.35 -2.65
N ASP A 136 14.87 -7.54 -3.70
CA ASP A 136 15.54 -7.95 -4.92
C ASP A 136 17.05 -7.76 -4.68
N PRO A 137 17.83 -8.80 -4.32
CA PRO A 137 19.29 -8.69 -4.32
C PRO A 137 19.85 -8.66 -5.75
N VAL A 138 19.04 -8.95 -6.78
CA VAL A 138 19.52 -9.12 -8.15
C VAL A 138 18.57 -8.45 -9.12
N GLY A 139 19.09 -7.44 -9.83
CA GLY A 139 18.42 -6.76 -10.93
C GLY A 139 17.73 -7.72 -11.91
N SER A 140 16.75 -7.16 -12.62
CA SER A 140 15.79 -7.84 -13.50
C SER A 140 16.28 -9.14 -14.15
N ALA A 141 15.38 -10.08 -14.42
CA ALA A 141 15.71 -11.32 -15.15
C ALA A 141 16.52 -11.07 -16.44
N LEU A 142 16.35 -9.90 -17.07
CA LEU A 142 17.15 -9.43 -18.19
C LEU A 142 18.63 -9.18 -17.82
N ALA A 143 18.91 -8.54 -16.67
CA ALA A 143 20.26 -8.33 -16.14
C ALA A 143 20.97 -9.67 -15.88
N ARG A 144 20.27 -10.66 -15.29
CA ARG A 144 20.81 -12.02 -15.14
C ARG A 144 21.14 -12.68 -16.48
N ARG A 145 20.28 -12.52 -17.48
CA ARG A 145 20.45 -13.13 -18.81
C ARG A 145 21.60 -12.49 -19.60
N ILE A 146 21.83 -11.18 -19.43
CA ILE A 146 22.96 -10.46 -20.02
C ILE A 146 24.28 -10.91 -19.37
N SER A 147 24.33 -11.01 -18.04
CA SER A 147 25.54 -11.46 -17.32
C SER A 147 25.91 -12.92 -17.66
N LEU A 148 24.93 -13.80 -17.81
CA LEU A 148 25.16 -15.19 -18.23
C LEU A 148 25.70 -15.32 -19.66
N ASN A 149 25.26 -14.43 -20.57
CA ASN A 149 25.77 -14.41 -21.95
C ASN A 149 27.17 -13.80 -22.03
N ALA A 150 27.49 -12.78 -21.23
CA ALA A 150 28.83 -12.19 -21.17
C ALA A 150 29.90 -13.21 -20.71
N VAL A 151 29.55 -14.09 -19.77
CA VAL A 151 30.44 -15.17 -19.29
C VAL A 151 30.66 -16.26 -20.36
N LYS A 152 29.73 -16.45 -21.29
CA LYS A 152 29.86 -17.44 -22.38
C LYS A 152 30.74 -16.98 -23.54
N VAL A 153 30.93 -15.67 -23.74
CA VAL A 153 31.75 -15.12 -24.83
C VAL A 153 33.24 -15.03 -24.44
N ALA A 154 33.56 -15.13 -23.14
CA ALA A 154 34.92 -15.05 -22.62
C ALA A 154 35.64 -16.42 -22.54
N LYS A 155 35.22 -17.43 -23.31
CA LYS A 155 35.90 -18.73 -23.43
C LYS A 155 36.28 -19.02 -24.88
#